data_AF-A0A813H9H0-F1
#
_entry.id   AF-A0A813H9H0-F1
#
_cell.length_a   1.000
_cell.length_b   1.000
_cell.length_c   1.000
_cell.angle_alpha   90.00
_cell.angle_beta   90.00
_cell.angle_gamma   90.00
#
_symmetry.space_group_name_H-M   'P 1'
#
loop_
_entity.id
_entity.type
_entity.pdbx_description
1 polymer ?
#
loop_
_entity_poly.entity_id
_entity_poly.type
_entity_poly.pdbx_seq_one_letter_code
_entity_poly.pdbx_strand_id
1 'polypeptide(L)'
;RASHWERALEVLGGASAQGLRPDLVSYCSAASACDKSRRWQLASGLLEGLCRCRLRANAVSFNTLISNFQKNERWPASIHALVSMSFSGVAPTLLSVNAAISSLGCARHWQLALSYLPATRWRKLSPDLVSFSAAMSACEQSAKWPHSLLLLCQVAQQALRPSQTLCDVLLSSCAKAAAWSEALELLLGRVGGVDVEPGAAALSSASE
;
A
#
# COMPACT_ATOMS: atom_id res chain seq x y z
N ARG A 1 -10.83 23.99 9.69
CA ARG A 1 -10.43 22.56 9.63
C ARG A 1 -9.10 22.27 10.36
N ALA A 2 -8.25 23.26 10.65
CA ALA A 2 -6.97 23.06 11.37
C ALA A 2 -7.11 22.80 12.89
N SER A 3 -8.29 22.99 13.49
CA SER A 3 -8.47 22.93 14.95
C SER A 3 -8.69 21.53 15.55
N HIS A 4 -8.82 20.49 14.73
CA HIS A 4 -9.14 19.15 15.25
C HIS A 4 -7.92 18.37 15.76
N TRP A 5 -6.72 18.60 15.21
CA TRP A 5 -5.51 17.90 15.67
C TRP A 5 -4.94 18.52 16.94
N GLU A 6 -4.95 19.86 17.06
CA GLU A 6 -4.55 20.58 18.29
C GLU A 6 -5.41 20.13 19.46
N ARG A 7 -6.73 20.18 19.27
CA ARG A 7 -7.69 19.76 20.30
C ARG A 7 -7.59 18.27 20.61
N ALA A 8 -7.30 17.43 19.63
CA ALA A 8 -7.06 16.00 19.87
C ALA A 8 -5.79 15.78 20.71
N LEU A 9 -4.71 16.50 20.45
CA LEU A 9 -3.47 16.44 21.24
C LEU A 9 -3.65 17.01 22.65
N GLU A 10 -4.35 18.13 22.78
CA GLU A 10 -4.69 18.73 24.08
C GLU A 10 -5.52 17.78 24.95
N VAL A 11 -6.53 17.13 24.37
CA VAL A 11 -7.34 16.14 25.08
C VAL A 11 -6.49 14.92 25.48
N LEU A 12 -5.58 14.48 24.62
CA LEU A 12 -4.70 13.34 24.91
C LEU A 12 -3.65 13.66 25.98
N GLY A 13 -3.07 14.86 25.91
CA GLY A 13 -2.13 15.37 26.92
C GLY A 13 -2.82 15.66 28.24
N GLY A 14 -4.01 16.25 28.21
CA GLY A 14 -4.84 16.52 29.39
C GLY A 14 -5.31 15.24 30.08
N ALA A 15 -5.76 14.23 29.32
CA ALA A 15 -6.08 12.91 29.87
C ALA A 15 -4.85 12.28 30.57
N SER A 16 -3.69 12.34 29.92
CA SER A 16 -2.45 11.81 30.50
C SER A 16 -2.03 12.55 31.77
N ALA A 17 -2.18 13.89 31.80
CA ALA A 17 -1.87 14.73 32.96
C ALA A 17 -2.83 14.50 34.13
N GLN A 18 -4.07 14.11 33.85
CA GLN A 18 -5.09 13.74 34.85
C GLN A 18 -4.94 12.29 35.34
N GLY A 19 -3.90 11.57 34.91
CA GLY A 19 -3.70 10.15 35.25
C GLY A 19 -4.63 9.19 34.52
N LEU A 20 -5.47 9.68 33.61
CA LEU A 20 -6.26 8.83 32.73
C LEU A 20 -5.33 8.24 31.67
N ARG A 21 -5.24 6.91 31.61
CA ARG A 21 -4.51 6.23 30.53
C ARG A 21 -5.31 6.38 29.24
N PRO A 22 -4.85 7.18 28.25
CA PRO A 22 -5.53 7.26 26.98
C PRO A 22 -5.50 5.88 26.34
N ASP A 23 -6.63 5.45 25.81
CA ASP A 23 -6.75 4.16 25.16
C ASP A 23 -6.20 4.17 23.73
N LEU A 24 -6.13 2.98 23.14
CA LEU A 24 -5.67 2.77 21.77
C LEU A 24 -6.45 3.62 20.75
N VAL A 25 -7.75 3.79 20.97
CA VAL A 25 -8.64 4.57 20.11
C VAL A 25 -8.31 6.05 20.17
N SER A 26 -8.00 6.58 21.36
CA SER A 26 -7.58 7.98 21.55
C SER A 26 -6.31 8.30 20.76
N TYR A 27 -5.28 7.45 20.88
CA TYR A 27 -4.03 7.61 20.12
C TYR A 27 -4.23 7.48 18.61
N CYS A 28 -4.99 6.49 18.14
CA CYS A 28 -5.24 6.32 16.70
C CYS A 28 -6.07 7.46 16.11
N SER A 29 -7.02 8.00 16.89
CA SER A 29 -7.84 9.15 16.50
C SER A 29 -7.00 10.41 16.41
N ALA A 30 -6.13 10.67 17.38
CA ALA A 30 -5.20 11.80 17.36
C ALA A 30 -4.17 11.68 16.22
N ALA A 31 -3.62 10.48 15.99
CA ALA A 31 -2.71 10.23 14.87
C ALA A 31 -3.41 10.44 13.51
N SER A 32 -4.65 9.97 13.36
CA SER A 32 -5.46 10.19 12.15
C SER A 32 -5.84 11.66 11.96
N ALA A 33 -6.11 12.40 13.04
CA ALA A 33 -6.36 13.84 12.99
C ALA A 33 -5.11 14.63 12.59
N CYS A 34 -3.94 14.25 13.12
CA CYS A 34 -2.64 14.82 12.75
C CYS A 34 -2.32 14.56 11.27
N ASP A 35 -2.59 13.36 10.78
CA ASP A 35 -2.38 12.97 9.38
C ASP A 35 -3.27 13.78 8.43
N LYS A 36 -4.57 13.90 8.72
CA LYS A 36 -5.52 14.77 7.98
C LYS A 36 -5.10 16.24 7.95
N SER A 37 -4.31 16.66 8.94
CA SER A 37 -3.79 18.03 9.07
C SER A 37 -2.40 18.20 8.46
N ARG A 38 -1.93 17.22 7.68
CA ARG A 38 -0.60 17.15 7.05
C ARG A 38 0.58 17.13 8.04
N ARG A 39 0.33 16.87 9.33
CA ARG A 39 1.34 16.77 10.40
C ARG A 39 1.67 15.31 10.72
N TRP A 40 2.11 14.57 9.71
CA TRP A 40 2.39 13.14 9.85
C TRP A 40 3.51 12.84 10.85
N GLN A 41 4.47 13.75 11.05
CA GLN A 41 5.53 13.60 12.03
C GLN A 41 4.98 13.49 13.46
N LEU A 42 3.94 14.27 13.77
CA LEU A 42 3.24 14.18 15.05
C LEU A 42 2.46 12.87 15.15
N ALA A 43 1.84 12.41 14.05
CA ALA A 43 1.18 11.11 14.00
C ALA A 43 2.16 9.95 14.25
N SER A 44 3.37 10.02 13.69
CA SER A 44 4.46 9.06 13.93
C SER A 44 4.96 9.12 15.39
N GLY A 45 5.14 10.31 15.95
CA GLY A 45 5.52 10.47 17.36
C GLY A 45 4.46 9.92 18.33
N LEU A 46 3.18 10.09 18.03
CA LEU A 46 2.07 9.49 18.78
C LEU A 46 2.09 7.96 18.71
N LEU A 47 2.42 7.39 17.55
CA LEU A 47 2.59 5.95 17.36
C LEU A 47 3.74 5.37 18.19
N GLU A 48 4.87 6.08 18.25
CA GLU A 48 5.98 5.70 19.13
C GLU A 48 5.58 5.77 20.61
N GLY A 49 4.84 6.81 21.00
CA GLY A 49 4.28 6.93 22.35
C GLY A 49 3.38 5.74 22.71
N LEU A 50 2.55 5.30 21.77
CA LEU A 50 1.68 4.14 21.91
C LEU A 50 2.49 2.85 22.14
N CYS A 51 3.57 2.65 21.39
CA CYS A 51 4.49 1.52 21.57
C CYS A 51 5.17 1.56 22.95
N ARG A 52 5.56 2.75 23.43
CA ARG A 52 6.19 2.94 24.75
C ARG A 52 5.23 2.73 25.91
N CYS A 53 3.95 3.07 25.75
CA CYS A 53 2.95 2.93 26.81
C CYS A 53 2.51 1.48 27.07
N ARG A 54 3.04 0.48 26.35
CA ARG A 54 2.62 -0.94 26.42
C ARG A 54 1.11 -1.15 26.32
N LEU A 55 0.38 -0.19 25.76
CA LEU A 55 -1.02 -0.37 25.40
C LEU A 55 -1.03 -1.46 24.33
N ARG A 56 -1.84 -2.50 24.50
CA ARG A 56 -1.98 -3.60 23.52
C ARG A 56 -2.57 -3.05 22.22
N ALA A 57 -1.74 -2.40 21.41
CA ALA A 57 -2.06 -2.09 20.04
C ALA A 57 -2.37 -3.42 19.35
N ASN A 58 -3.54 -3.51 18.75
CA ASN A 58 -3.95 -4.69 18.01
C ASN A 58 -3.77 -4.44 16.50
N ALA A 59 -3.86 -5.50 15.70
CA ALA A 59 -3.65 -5.41 14.26
C ALA A 59 -4.63 -4.44 13.58
N VAL A 60 -5.85 -4.30 14.10
CA VAL A 60 -6.87 -3.38 13.59
C VAL A 60 -6.41 -1.92 13.65
N SER A 61 -5.76 -1.54 14.75
CA SER A 61 -5.32 -0.16 14.97
C SER A 61 -4.18 0.23 14.03
N PHE A 62 -3.17 -0.64 13.88
CA PHE A 62 -2.11 -0.44 12.90
C PHE A 62 -2.65 -0.43 11.47
N ASN A 63 -3.56 -1.34 11.12
CA ASN A 63 -4.17 -1.39 9.78
C ASN A 63 -4.94 -0.13 9.44
N THR A 64 -5.68 0.43 10.41
CA THR A 64 -6.41 1.69 10.23
C THR A 64 -5.45 2.84 9.96
N LEU A 65 -4.34 2.91 10.70
CA LEU A 65 -3.33 3.96 10.51
C LEU A 65 -2.59 3.81 9.18
N ILE A 66 -2.13 2.61 8.83
CA ILE A 66 -1.49 2.32 7.55
C ILE A 66 -2.44 2.68 6.39
N SER A 67 -3.73 2.33 6.49
CA SER A 67 -4.73 2.67 5.47
C SER A 67 -4.98 4.19 5.36
N ASN A 68 -4.95 4.91 6.48
CA ASN A 68 -5.04 6.38 6.46
C ASN A 68 -3.80 7.02 5.83
N PHE A 69 -2.60 6.54 6.19
CA PHE A 69 -1.35 7.01 5.59
C PHE A 69 -1.26 6.71 4.09
N GLN A 70 -1.79 5.56 3.65
CA GLN A 70 -1.94 5.23 2.23
C GLN A 70 -2.81 6.26 1.51
N LYS A 71 -4.01 6.57 2.04
CA LYS A 71 -4.94 7.55 1.44
C LYS A 71 -4.37 8.95 1.37
N ASN A 72 -3.47 9.30 2.28
CA ASN A 72 -2.81 10.61 2.33
C ASN A 72 -1.44 10.62 1.63
N GLU A 73 -1.12 9.57 0.85
CA GLU A 73 0.14 9.43 0.09
C GLU A 73 1.41 9.55 0.96
N ARG A 74 1.29 9.25 2.26
CA ARG A 74 2.39 9.30 3.24
C ARG A 74 3.07 7.94 3.35
N TRP A 75 3.77 7.54 2.29
CA TRP A 75 4.49 6.27 2.27
C TRP A 75 5.49 6.07 3.43
N PRO A 76 6.26 7.08 3.92
CA PRO A 76 7.22 6.84 5.00
C PRO A 76 6.52 6.50 6.32
N ALA A 77 5.40 7.18 6.61
CA ALA A 77 4.61 6.94 7.81
C ALA A 77 3.91 5.57 7.76
N SER A 78 3.42 5.17 6.58
CA SER A 78 2.85 3.84 6.33
C SER A 78 3.86 2.72 6.62
N ILE A 79 5.09 2.85 6.11
CA ILE A 79 6.16 1.88 6.34
C ILE A 79 6.62 1.88 7.80
N HIS A 80 6.78 3.06 8.41
CA HIS A 80 7.11 3.17 9.82
C HIS A 80 6.08 2.44 10.69
N ALA A 81 4.78 2.65 10.45
CA ALA A 81 3.71 1.98 11.18
C ALA A 81 3.74 0.44 11.01
N LEU A 82 4.03 -0.05 9.79
CA LEU A 82 4.18 -1.49 9.52
C LEU A 82 5.38 -2.11 10.27
N VAL A 83 6.47 -1.36 10.38
CA VAL A 83 7.67 -1.76 11.12
C VAL A 83 7.40 -1.72 12.63
N SER A 84 6.81 -0.65 13.15
CA SER A 84 6.41 -0.52 14.55
C SER A 84 5.45 -1.63 14.99
N MET A 85 4.55 -2.08 14.10
CA MET A 85 3.66 -3.21 14.34
C MET A 85 4.47 -4.49 14.64
N SER A 86 5.51 -4.75 13.85
CA SER A 86 6.40 -5.90 14.02
C SER A 86 7.19 -5.82 15.35
N PHE A 87 7.72 -4.64 15.68
CA PHE A 87 8.45 -4.40 16.93
C PHE A 87 7.56 -4.46 18.18
N SER A 88 6.26 -4.17 18.05
CA SER A 88 5.29 -4.23 19.15
C SER A 88 4.79 -5.66 19.43
N GLY A 89 5.32 -6.67 18.74
CA GLY A 89 4.88 -8.06 18.87
C GLY A 89 3.52 -8.34 18.19
N VAL A 90 3.04 -7.43 17.33
CA VAL A 90 1.80 -7.60 16.59
C VAL A 90 2.14 -8.13 15.20
N ALA A 91 1.65 -9.32 14.85
CA ALA A 91 1.93 -9.92 13.55
C ALA A 91 1.28 -9.09 12.41
N PRO A 92 2.06 -8.56 11.46
CA PRO A 92 1.54 -7.87 10.28
C PRO A 92 0.60 -8.77 9.48
N THR A 93 -0.53 -8.24 9.03
CA THR A 93 -1.47 -8.99 8.18
C THR A 93 -1.23 -8.66 6.71
N LEU A 94 -1.80 -9.48 5.82
CA LEU A 94 -1.72 -9.23 4.38
C LEU A 94 -2.29 -7.85 4.01
N LEU A 95 -3.36 -7.42 4.70
CA LEU A 95 -3.94 -6.08 4.58
C LEU A 95 -2.90 -4.98 4.90
N SER A 96 -2.15 -5.13 5.99
CA SER A 96 -1.12 -4.16 6.40
C SER A 96 -0.04 -4.00 5.32
N VAL A 97 0.40 -5.12 4.75
CA VAL A 97 1.45 -5.14 3.74
C VAL A 97 0.93 -4.60 2.40
N ASN A 98 -0.29 -4.97 1.99
CA ASN A 98 -0.88 -4.49 0.73
C ASN A 98 -1.10 -2.98 0.74
N ALA A 99 -1.55 -2.42 1.87
CA ALA A 99 -1.68 -0.97 2.04
C ALA A 99 -0.32 -0.26 2.00
N ALA A 100 0.73 -0.88 2.57
CA ALA A 100 2.09 -0.36 2.48
C ALA A 100 2.64 -0.39 1.04
N ILE A 101 2.51 -1.52 0.33
CA ILE A 101 2.89 -1.65 -1.10
C ILE A 101 2.16 -0.62 -1.95
N SER A 102 0.85 -0.45 -1.75
CA SER A 102 0.04 0.54 -2.46
C SER A 102 0.53 1.97 -2.20
N SER A 103 0.85 2.29 -0.94
CA SER A 103 1.39 3.61 -0.58
C SER A 103 2.75 3.90 -1.22
N LEU A 104 3.62 2.87 -1.35
CA LEU A 104 4.89 2.97 -2.07
C LEU A 104 4.68 3.15 -3.58
N GLY A 105 3.64 2.51 -4.14
CA GLY A 105 3.23 2.69 -5.52
C GLY A 105 2.87 4.13 -5.83
N CYS A 106 1.96 4.73 -5.04
CA CYS A 106 1.56 6.14 -5.17
C CYS A 106 2.77 7.09 -5.12
N ALA A 107 3.79 6.74 -4.34
CA ALA A 107 5.02 7.49 -4.21
C ALA A 107 6.08 7.22 -5.29
N ARG A 108 5.76 6.41 -6.31
CA ARG A 108 6.68 5.99 -7.39
C ARG A 108 7.93 5.22 -6.92
N HIS A 109 7.89 4.65 -5.72
CA HIS A 109 8.95 3.82 -5.18
C HIS A 109 8.73 2.34 -5.51
N TRP A 110 8.64 2.03 -6.81
CA TRP A 110 8.35 0.68 -7.31
C TRP A 110 9.34 -0.39 -6.83
N GLN A 111 10.62 -0.05 -6.69
CA GLN A 111 11.67 -0.97 -6.21
C GLN A 111 11.38 -1.46 -4.79
N LEU A 112 11.00 -0.52 -3.91
CA LEU A 112 10.61 -0.86 -2.55
C LEU A 112 9.31 -1.66 -2.55
N ALA A 113 8.32 -1.27 -3.35
CA ALA A 113 7.06 -2.01 -3.47
C ALA A 113 7.28 -3.49 -3.87
N LEU A 114 8.16 -3.74 -4.85
CA LEU A 114 8.53 -5.08 -5.27
C LEU A 114 9.29 -5.86 -4.19
N SER A 115 10.16 -5.20 -3.41
CA SER A 115 10.92 -5.85 -2.33
C SER A 115 10.04 -6.39 -1.20
N TYR A 116 8.85 -5.79 -1.00
CA TYR A 116 7.90 -6.23 0.02
C TYR A 116 7.09 -7.47 -0.39
N LEU A 117 6.98 -7.80 -1.68
CA LEU A 117 6.30 -9.01 -2.15
C LEU A 117 7.01 -10.32 -1.72
N PRO A 118 8.34 -10.46 -1.84
CA PRO A 118 9.05 -11.58 -1.22
C PRO A 118 8.94 -11.56 0.30
N ALA A 119 8.93 -10.38 0.92
CA ALA A 119 8.85 -10.23 2.37
C ALA A 119 7.56 -10.80 2.98
N THR A 120 6.44 -10.84 2.24
CA THR A 120 5.22 -11.51 2.70
C THR A 120 5.43 -13.02 2.83
N ARG A 121 6.09 -13.66 1.84
CA ARG A 121 6.40 -15.10 1.86
C ARG A 121 7.22 -15.48 3.09
N TRP A 122 8.27 -14.72 3.41
CA TRP A 122 9.10 -14.94 4.59
C TRP A 122 8.34 -14.79 5.91
N ARG A 123 7.26 -14.00 5.91
CA ARG A 123 6.37 -13.81 7.07
C ARG A 123 5.24 -14.83 7.16
N LYS A 124 5.30 -15.92 6.37
CA LYS A 124 4.23 -16.92 6.21
C LYS A 124 2.90 -16.33 5.73
N LEU A 125 2.95 -15.15 5.09
CA LEU A 125 1.81 -14.54 4.43
C LEU A 125 1.90 -14.91 2.95
N SER A 126 0.93 -15.64 2.42
CA SER A 126 0.88 -15.93 0.99
C SER A 126 0.44 -14.65 0.27
N PRO A 127 1.28 -14.06 -0.62
CA PRO A 127 0.82 -12.95 -1.44
C PRO A 127 -0.37 -13.38 -2.30
N ASP A 128 -1.41 -12.57 -2.28
CA ASP A 128 -2.64 -12.77 -3.02
C ASP A 128 -2.69 -11.85 -4.25
N LEU A 129 -3.78 -11.97 -5.02
CA LEU A 129 -4.00 -11.15 -6.21
C LEU A 129 -3.97 -9.64 -5.89
N VAL A 130 -4.42 -9.23 -4.71
CA VAL A 130 -4.38 -7.84 -4.25
C VAL A 130 -2.94 -7.36 -4.03
N SER A 131 -2.08 -8.21 -3.48
CA SER A 131 -0.64 -7.94 -3.30
C SER A 131 0.04 -7.68 -4.64
N PHE A 132 -0.22 -8.57 -5.62
CA PHE A 132 0.32 -8.44 -6.98
C PHE A 132 -0.26 -7.24 -7.71
N SER A 133 -1.55 -6.96 -7.55
CA SER A 133 -2.21 -5.79 -8.13
C SER A 133 -1.62 -4.48 -7.61
N ALA A 134 -1.38 -4.37 -6.30
CA ALA A 134 -0.73 -3.20 -5.70
C ALA A 134 0.70 -3.00 -6.24
N ALA A 135 1.47 -4.07 -6.39
CA ALA A 135 2.83 -4.01 -6.93
C ALA A 135 2.88 -3.71 -8.44
N MET A 136 1.96 -4.26 -9.23
CA MET A 136 1.81 -3.93 -10.65
C MET A 136 1.38 -2.47 -10.83
N SER A 137 0.45 -1.98 -10.01
CA SER A 137 0.06 -0.56 -10.00
C SER A 137 1.23 0.36 -9.67
N ALA A 138 2.12 -0.05 -8.75
CA ALA A 138 3.36 0.68 -8.46
C ALA A 138 4.30 0.74 -9.68
N CYS A 139 4.41 -0.36 -10.44
CA CYS A 139 5.19 -0.44 -11.67
C CYS A 139 4.58 0.45 -12.76
N GLU A 140 3.26 0.44 -12.91
CA GLU A 140 2.52 1.30 -13.85
C GLU A 140 2.78 2.78 -13.61
N GLN A 141 2.68 3.23 -12.35
CA GLN A 141 2.90 4.63 -11.96
C GLN A 141 4.35 5.09 -12.16
N SER A 142 5.28 4.14 -12.32
CA SER A 142 6.70 4.38 -12.58
C SER A 142 7.11 4.07 -14.03
N ALA A 143 6.15 3.79 -14.93
CA ALA A 143 6.37 3.35 -16.32
C ALA A 143 7.34 2.14 -16.45
N LYS A 144 7.30 1.22 -15.48
CA LYS A 144 8.12 0.01 -15.44
C LYS A 144 7.35 -1.23 -15.89
N TRP A 145 6.85 -1.19 -17.14
CA TRP A 145 6.08 -2.28 -17.73
C TRP A 145 6.78 -3.67 -17.73
N PRO A 146 8.12 -3.81 -17.86
CA PRO A 146 8.74 -5.14 -17.87
C PRO A 146 8.59 -5.86 -16.53
N HIS A 147 8.62 -5.10 -15.43
CA HIS A 147 8.43 -5.64 -14.09
C HIS A 147 6.96 -5.99 -13.84
N SER A 148 6.02 -5.21 -14.39
CA SER A 148 4.59 -5.52 -14.37
C SER A 148 4.30 -6.86 -15.08
N LEU A 149 4.93 -7.08 -16.25
CA LEU A 149 4.81 -8.33 -17.01
C LEU A 149 5.38 -9.54 -16.24
N LEU A 150 6.56 -9.38 -15.63
CA LEU A 150 7.16 -10.43 -14.79
C LEU A 150 6.25 -10.82 -13.62
N LEU A 151 5.60 -9.85 -12.97
CA LEU A 151 4.64 -10.12 -11.90
C LEU A 151 3.42 -10.89 -12.42
N LEU A 152 2.90 -10.54 -13.60
CA LEU A 152 1.78 -11.27 -14.20
C LEU A 152 2.15 -12.73 -14.51
N CYS A 153 3.35 -12.97 -15.04
CA CYS A 153 3.86 -14.33 -15.24
C CYS A 153 3.98 -15.10 -13.92
N GLN A 154 4.41 -14.42 -12.85
CA GLN A 154 4.51 -15.01 -11.51
C GLN A 154 3.13 -15.40 -10.96
N VAL A 155 2.10 -14.59 -11.19
CA VAL A 155 0.70 -14.91 -10.83
C VAL A 155 0.23 -16.17 -11.57
N ALA A 156 0.47 -16.24 -12.88
CA ALA A 156 0.12 -17.41 -13.69
C ALA A 156 0.83 -18.69 -13.22
N GLN A 157 2.12 -18.59 -12.83
CA GLN A 157 2.89 -19.72 -12.28
C GLN A 157 2.39 -20.19 -10.91
N GLN A 158 1.77 -19.31 -10.12
CA GLN A 158 1.21 -19.65 -8.81
C GLN A 158 -0.19 -20.26 -8.89
N ALA A 159 -0.64 -20.68 -10.08
CA ALA A 159 -2.00 -21.15 -10.36
C ALA A 159 -3.11 -20.14 -9.96
N LEU A 160 -2.73 -18.88 -9.76
CA LEU A 160 -3.67 -17.79 -9.56
C LEU A 160 -4.14 -17.35 -10.95
N ARG A 161 -5.46 -17.31 -11.15
CA ARG A 161 -6.04 -16.74 -12.37
C ARG A 161 -5.73 -15.24 -12.38
N PRO A 162 -4.97 -14.72 -13.36
CA PRO A 162 -4.80 -13.28 -13.47
C PRO A 162 -6.17 -12.64 -13.64
N SER A 163 -6.52 -11.67 -12.79
CA SER A 163 -7.76 -10.91 -12.96
C SER A 163 -7.65 -9.95 -14.14
N GLN A 164 -8.80 -9.60 -14.70
CA GLN A 164 -8.93 -8.53 -15.69
C GLN A 164 -8.23 -7.24 -15.23
N THR A 165 -8.33 -6.91 -13.94
CA THR A 165 -7.63 -5.75 -13.36
C THR A 165 -6.11 -5.79 -13.47
N LEU A 166 -5.46 -6.97 -13.41
CA LEU A 166 -4.01 -7.07 -13.61
C LEU A 166 -3.63 -6.90 -15.07
N CYS A 167 -4.43 -7.45 -15.98
CA CYS A 167 -4.26 -7.24 -17.41
C CYS A 167 -4.43 -5.75 -17.75
N ASP A 168 -5.47 -5.09 -17.25
CA ASP A 168 -5.71 -3.66 -17.48
C ASP A 168 -4.55 -2.80 -16.99
N VAL A 169 -3.99 -3.08 -15.80
CA VAL A 169 -2.82 -2.39 -15.25
C VAL A 169 -1.56 -2.64 -16.09
N LEU A 170 -1.40 -3.84 -16.64
CA LEU A 170 -0.30 -4.11 -17.56
C LEU A 170 -0.47 -3.30 -18.84
N LEU A 171 -1.65 -3.32 -19.45
CA LEU A 171 -1.94 -2.59 -20.69
C LEU A 171 -1.73 -1.08 -20.48
N SER A 172 -2.24 -0.51 -19.39
CA SER A 172 -2.03 0.91 -19.08
C SER A 172 -0.55 1.23 -18.81
N SER A 173 0.22 0.31 -18.21
CA SER A 173 1.66 0.50 -18.01
C SER A 173 2.45 0.49 -19.33
N CYS A 174 2.03 -0.33 -20.30
CA CYS A 174 2.66 -0.43 -21.61
C CYS A 174 2.34 0.80 -22.47
N ALA A 175 1.08 1.27 -22.42
CA ALA A 175 0.66 2.51 -23.06
C ALA A 175 1.46 3.71 -22.55
N LYS A 176 1.64 3.83 -21.23
CA LYS A 176 2.45 4.90 -20.60
C LYS A 176 3.93 4.85 -20.97
N ALA A 177 4.44 3.69 -21.37
CA ALA A 177 5.84 3.50 -21.75
C ALA A 177 6.10 3.55 -23.26
N ALA A 178 5.06 3.81 -24.08
CA ALA A 178 5.11 3.74 -25.54
C ALA A 178 5.66 2.40 -26.10
N ALA A 179 5.59 1.33 -25.30
CA ALA A 179 6.21 0.02 -25.58
C ALA A 179 5.16 -1.06 -25.85
N TRP A 180 4.06 -0.69 -26.53
CA TRP A 180 2.91 -1.56 -26.73
C TRP A 180 3.20 -2.77 -27.62
N SER A 181 3.99 -2.59 -28.68
CA SER A 181 4.37 -3.65 -29.62
C SER A 181 5.16 -4.77 -28.93
N GLU A 182 6.18 -4.41 -28.17
CA GLU A 182 7.02 -5.37 -27.42
C GLU A 182 6.21 -6.09 -26.34
N ALA A 183 5.32 -5.39 -25.65
CA ALA A 183 4.47 -5.97 -24.62
C ALA A 183 3.45 -6.97 -25.20
N LEU A 184 2.85 -6.67 -26.35
CA LEU A 184 1.92 -7.56 -27.06
C LEU A 184 2.62 -8.82 -27.56
N GLU A 185 3.80 -8.70 -28.18
CA GLU A 185 4.57 -9.87 -28.63
C GLU A 185 4.94 -10.78 -27.45
N LEU A 186 5.36 -10.20 -26.33
CA LEU A 186 5.70 -10.97 -25.12
C LEU A 186 4.46 -11.59 -24.46
N LEU A 187 3.31 -10.91 -24.46
CA LEU A 187 2.06 -11.45 -23.93
C LEU A 187 1.51 -12.57 -24.80
N LEU A 188 1.44 -12.38 -26.12
CA LEU A 188 0.97 -13.39 -27.06
C LEU A 188 1.93 -14.59 -27.10
N GLY A 189 3.24 -14.36 -26.98
CA GLY A 189 4.25 -15.42 -26.94
C GLY A 189 4.33 -16.20 -25.63
N ARG A 190 3.94 -15.62 -24.48
CA ARG A 190 4.01 -16.28 -23.15
C ARG A 190 2.68 -16.66 -22.52
N VAL A 191 1.59 -16.02 -22.92
CA VAL A 191 0.23 -16.18 -22.37
C VAL A 191 -0.72 -16.75 -23.42
N GLY A 192 -0.22 -17.64 -24.31
CA GLY A 192 -0.95 -18.31 -25.38
C GLY A 192 -2.07 -19.25 -24.90
N GLY A 193 -3.05 -18.71 -24.19
CA GLY A 193 -4.21 -19.38 -23.62
C GLY A 193 -5.17 -18.48 -22.85
N VAL A 194 -5.00 -17.15 -22.84
CA VAL A 194 -5.99 -16.20 -22.28
C VAL A 194 -6.49 -15.30 -23.39
N ASP A 195 -7.74 -15.48 -23.80
CA ASP A 195 -8.48 -14.52 -24.63
C ASP A 195 -8.60 -13.20 -23.85
N VAL A 196 -7.69 -12.28 -24.15
CA VAL A 196 -7.78 -10.89 -23.69
C VAL A 196 -8.39 -10.11 -24.85
N GLU A 197 -9.71 -9.95 -24.84
CA GLU A 197 -10.40 -8.96 -25.68
C GLU A 197 -9.88 -7.57 -25.30
N PRO A 198 -9.16 -6.85 -26.18
CA PRO A 198 -8.70 -5.51 -25.88
C PRO A 198 -9.90 -4.57 -25.84
N GLY A 199 -10.22 -4.04 -24.66
CA GLY A 199 -11.30 -3.09 -24.48
C GLY A 199 -11.11 -1.83 -25.35
N ALA A 200 -12.14 -1.50 -26.12
CA ALA A 200 -12.21 -0.43 -27.13
C ALA A 200 -11.83 0.99 -26.66
N ALA A 201 -11.57 1.20 -25.37
CA ALA A 201 -11.14 2.48 -24.82
C ALA A 201 -9.64 2.79 -25.06
N ALA A 202 -8.83 1.80 -25.43
CA ALA A 202 -7.40 2.02 -25.71
C ALA A 202 -7.12 2.49 -27.15
N LEU A 203 -8.06 2.28 -28.07
CA LEU A 203 -7.88 2.65 -29.49
C LEU A 203 -8.12 4.13 -29.77
N SER A 204 -8.83 4.86 -28.90
CA SER A 204 -9.12 6.29 -29.10
C SER A 204 -8.05 7.24 -28.56
N SER A 205 -7.10 6.77 -27.74
CA SER A 205 -5.99 7.59 -27.21
C SER A 205 -4.68 7.44 -27.97
N ALA A 206 -4.67 6.65 -29.05
CA ALA A 206 -3.50 6.41 -29.91
C ALA A 206 -3.51 7.25 -31.20
N SER A 207 -4.51 8.12 -31.40
CA SER A 207 -4.66 8.93 -32.62
C SER A 207 -4.48 10.44 -32.41
N GLU A 208 -3.78 10.88 -31.36
CA GLU A 208 -3.32 12.28 -31.20
C GLU A 208 -1.84 12.35 -30.79
#